data_AF-A0A6C0J0V6-F1
#
_entry.id   AF-A0A6C0J0V6-F1
#
_cell.length_a   1.000
_cell.length_b   1.000
_cell.length_c   1.000
_cell.angle_alpha   90.00
_cell.angle_beta   90.00
_cell.angle_gamma   90.00
#
_symmetry.space_group_name_H-M   'P 1'
#
loop_
_entity.id
_entity.type
_entity.pdbx_description
1 polymer ?
#
loop_
_entity_poly.entity_id
_entity_poly.type
_entity_poly.pdbx_seq_one_letter_code
_entity_poly.pdbx_strand_id
1 'polypeptide(L)'
;MNKDRRAVVIHDVASLLFLAPFSALCVADVFFSYKVYPMFLTHALTTYMSYDLMWIILQPKVIHTLRNLIILHHLVCLLALLRPLMHPEEAFILSFAGLVEIDTSLLTIRRLTPRDSYLYPTIDQMYHASNVIIRAGYETCMTLLLWVLYARESMYTKLHVLGCQYFINIFSCGICALTFSKRNPALKEV
;
A
#
# COMPACT_ATOMS: atom_id res chain seq x y z
N MET A 1 10.01 -23.43 15.12
CA MET A 1 9.37 -22.13 14.88
C MET A 1 7.90 -22.22 15.29
N ASN A 2 7.37 -21.27 16.09
CA ASN A 2 5.96 -21.25 16.49
C ASN A 2 5.05 -21.26 15.24
N LYS A 3 3.93 -22.02 15.26
CA LYS A 3 2.98 -22.11 14.13
C LYS A 3 2.49 -20.73 13.69
N ASP A 4 2.27 -19.84 14.65
CA ASP A 4 1.82 -18.46 14.40
C ASP A 4 2.91 -17.63 13.68
N ARG A 5 4.18 -17.80 14.08
CA ARG A 5 5.32 -17.17 13.38
C ARG A 5 5.50 -17.70 11.96
N ARG A 6 5.25 -19.01 11.74
CA ARG A 6 5.28 -19.61 10.40
C ARG A 6 4.20 -19.01 9.49
N ALA A 7 3.00 -18.82 10.01
CA ALA A 7 1.90 -18.21 9.27
C ALA A 7 2.22 -16.79 8.81
N VAL A 8 2.75 -15.95 9.71
CA VAL A 8 3.17 -14.58 9.39
C VAL A 8 4.23 -14.57 8.29
N VAL A 9 5.25 -15.44 8.37
CA VAL A 9 6.30 -15.51 7.36
C VAL A 9 5.76 -15.96 6.00
N ILE A 10 4.84 -16.94 5.96
CA ILE A 10 4.23 -17.39 4.70
C ILE A 10 3.43 -16.25 4.06
N HIS A 11 2.64 -15.52 4.86
CA HIS A 11 1.89 -14.36 4.41
C HIS A 11 2.82 -13.26 3.87
N ASP A 12 3.83 -12.86 4.64
CA ASP A 12 4.79 -11.84 4.23
C ASP A 12 5.55 -12.24 2.93
N VAL A 13 5.94 -13.51 2.77
CA VAL A 13 6.57 -14.00 1.54
C VAL A 13 5.61 -13.93 0.35
N ALA A 14 4.36 -14.37 0.53
CA ALA A 14 3.36 -14.34 -0.54
C ALA A 14 3.03 -12.89 -0.95
N SER A 15 2.85 -11.99 0.01
CA SER A 15 2.65 -10.57 -0.24
C SER A 15 3.86 -9.96 -0.96
N LEU A 16 5.09 -10.27 -0.55
CA LEU A 16 6.28 -9.73 -1.22
C LEU A 16 6.41 -10.21 -2.68
N LEU A 17 6.11 -11.48 -2.95
CA LEU A 17 6.13 -12.04 -4.30
C LEU A 17 5.13 -11.38 -5.25
N PHE A 18 4.07 -10.75 -4.71
CA PHE A 18 3.15 -9.93 -5.49
C PHE A 18 3.57 -8.45 -5.53
N LEU A 19 3.79 -7.84 -4.36
CA LEU A 19 3.96 -6.40 -4.21
C LEU A 19 5.24 -5.88 -4.88
N ALA A 20 6.35 -6.63 -4.79
CA ALA A 20 7.61 -6.19 -5.41
C ALA A 20 7.51 -6.19 -6.94
N PRO A 21 7.03 -7.26 -7.62
CA PRO A 21 6.78 -7.20 -9.06
C PRO A 21 5.71 -6.18 -9.45
N PHE A 22 4.63 -6.06 -8.68
CA PHE A 22 3.57 -5.08 -8.94
C PHE A 22 4.12 -3.64 -8.93
N SER A 23 4.84 -3.27 -7.87
CA SER A 23 5.45 -1.93 -7.76
C SER A 23 6.51 -1.68 -8.83
N ALA A 24 7.29 -2.70 -9.21
CA ALA A 24 8.23 -2.60 -10.33
C ALA A 24 7.52 -2.35 -11.67
N LEU A 25 6.36 -2.97 -11.91
CA LEU A 25 5.55 -2.72 -13.10
C LEU A 25 4.89 -1.34 -13.08
N CYS A 26 4.47 -0.82 -11.92
CA CYS A 26 4.03 0.56 -11.79
C CYS A 26 5.15 1.55 -12.16
N VAL A 27 6.38 1.31 -11.70
CA VAL A 27 7.56 2.11 -12.10
C VAL A 27 7.81 2.01 -13.61
N ALA A 28 7.73 0.81 -14.17
CA ALA A 28 7.93 0.56 -15.60
C ALA A 28 6.91 1.34 -16.45
N ASP A 29 5.63 1.34 -16.06
CA ASP A 29 4.58 2.07 -16.76
C ASP A 29 4.78 3.60 -16.63
N VAL A 30 4.95 4.11 -15.41
CA VAL A 30 5.06 5.56 -15.16
C VAL A 30 6.29 6.19 -15.80
N PHE A 31 7.47 5.57 -15.66
CA PHE A 31 8.74 6.19 -16.06
C PHE A 31 9.23 5.75 -17.44
N PHE A 32 8.83 4.57 -17.90
CA PHE A 32 9.30 4.00 -19.17
C PHE A 32 8.16 3.76 -20.17
N SER A 33 6.92 4.12 -19.82
CA SER A 33 5.72 3.89 -20.64
C SER A 33 5.54 2.41 -21.03
N TYR A 34 6.09 1.49 -20.22
CA TYR A 34 6.01 0.06 -20.47
C TYR A 34 4.68 -0.48 -19.95
N LYS A 35 3.80 -0.90 -20.88
CA LYS A 35 2.47 -1.41 -20.57
C LYS A 35 2.35 -2.86 -21.02
N VAL A 36 1.92 -3.75 -20.11
CA VAL A 36 1.50 -5.11 -20.48
C VAL A 36 0.18 -5.02 -21.25
N TYR A 37 -0.85 -4.48 -20.60
CA TYR A 37 -2.06 -3.94 -21.21
C TYR A 37 -2.68 -2.90 -20.25
N PRO A 38 -3.55 -1.99 -20.72
CA PRO A 38 -4.00 -0.83 -19.92
C PRO A 38 -4.60 -1.16 -18.55
N MET A 39 -5.29 -2.29 -18.43
CA MET A 39 -6.00 -2.72 -17.23
C MET A 39 -5.25 -3.78 -16.40
N PHE A 40 -4.02 -4.15 -16.78
CA PHE A 40 -3.29 -5.25 -16.13
C PHE A 40 -3.08 -5.00 -14.65
N LEU A 41 -2.56 -3.81 -14.31
CA LEU A 41 -2.30 -3.43 -12.92
C LEU A 41 -3.60 -3.35 -12.11
N THR A 42 -4.71 -2.92 -12.74
CA THR A 42 -6.03 -2.85 -12.08
C THR A 42 -6.54 -4.23 -11.71
N HIS A 43 -6.52 -5.17 -12.63
CA HIS A 43 -6.92 -6.54 -12.33
C HIS A 43 -5.98 -7.22 -11.34
N ALA A 44 -4.67 -7.00 -11.47
CA ALA A 44 -3.67 -7.56 -10.57
C ALA A 44 -3.89 -7.08 -9.13
N LEU A 45 -3.99 -5.76 -8.90
CA LEU A 45 -4.18 -5.22 -7.57
C LEU A 45 -5.54 -5.59 -6.98
N THR A 46 -6.61 -5.57 -7.78
CA THR A 46 -7.95 -6.00 -7.33
C THR A 46 -7.93 -7.45 -6.85
N THR A 47 -7.29 -8.33 -7.62
CA THR A 47 -7.17 -9.76 -7.28
C THR A 47 -6.38 -9.94 -5.99
N TYR A 48 -5.22 -9.28 -5.89
CA TYR A 48 -4.38 -9.34 -4.69
C TYR A 48 -5.11 -8.81 -3.45
N MET A 49 -5.68 -7.60 -3.52
CA MET A 49 -6.37 -6.99 -2.39
C MET A 49 -7.56 -7.84 -1.91
N SER A 50 -8.29 -8.46 -2.83
CA SER A 50 -9.40 -9.36 -2.50
C SER A 50 -8.91 -10.62 -1.80
N TYR A 51 -7.84 -11.22 -2.32
CA TYR A 51 -7.25 -12.43 -1.75
C TYR A 51 -6.61 -12.18 -0.38
N ASP A 52 -5.87 -11.08 -0.23
CA ASP A 52 -5.22 -10.68 1.03
C ASP A 52 -6.28 -10.38 2.10
N LEU A 53 -7.33 -9.65 1.74
CA LEU A 53 -8.48 -9.40 2.62
C LEU A 53 -9.11 -10.71 3.11
N MET A 54 -9.38 -11.65 2.19
CA MET A 54 -9.92 -12.97 2.53
C MET A 54 -8.96 -13.72 3.47
N TRP A 55 -7.65 -13.71 3.19
CA TRP A 55 -6.65 -14.37 4.03
C TRP A 55 -6.65 -13.79 5.45
N ILE A 56 -6.62 -12.47 5.60
CA ILE A 56 -6.60 -11.78 6.90
C ILE A 56 -7.86 -12.12 7.72
N ILE A 57 -9.02 -12.23 7.07
CA ILE A 57 -10.27 -12.61 7.73
C ILE A 57 -10.24 -14.08 8.19
N LEU A 58 -9.81 -15.00 7.32
CA LEU A 58 -9.78 -16.44 7.62
C LEU A 58 -8.68 -16.81 8.61
N GLN A 59 -7.56 -16.09 8.60
CA GLN A 59 -6.41 -16.36 9.45
C GLN A 59 -5.99 -15.09 10.21
N PRO A 60 -6.74 -14.68 11.24
CA PRO A 60 -6.53 -13.41 11.94
C PRO A 60 -5.17 -13.29 12.65
N LYS A 61 -4.43 -14.40 12.77
CA LYS A 61 -3.11 -14.46 13.38
C LYS A 61 -1.98 -13.96 12.48
N VAL A 62 -2.20 -13.77 11.18
CA VAL A 62 -1.17 -13.23 10.26
C VAL A 62 -0.90 -11.74 10.52
N ILE A 63 -1.89 -11.02 11.10
CA ILE A 63 -1.78 -9.61 11.46
C ILE A 63 -2.11 -9.42 12.94
N HIS A 64 -1.08 -9.16 13.74
CA HIS A 64 -1.21 -9.07 15.20
C HIS A 64 -1.63 -7.68 15.71
N THR A 65 -1.50 -6.63 14.90
CA THR A 65 -1.71 -5.24 15.34
C THR A 65 -2.49 -4.48 14.28
N LEU A 66 -3.46 -3.66 14.71
CA LEU A 66 -4.30 -2.83 13.84
C LEU A 66 -5.05 -3.62 12.74
N ARG A 67 -5.34 -4.90 12.95
CA ARG A 67 -5.99 -5.79 11.98
C ARG A 67 -7.26 -5.18 11.39
N ASN A 68 -8.17 -4.67 12.22
CA ASN A 68 -9.44 -4.10 11.76
C ASN A 68 -9.22 -2.86 10.88
N LEU A 69 -8.19 -2.06 11.16
CA LEU A 69 -7.83 -0.91 10.34
C LEU A 69 -7.26 -1.36 8.99
N ILE A 70 -6.47 -2.44 8.96
CA ILE A 70 -5.93 -3.01 7.72
C ILE A 70 -7.06 -3.60 6.87
N ILE A 71 -8.02 -4.30 7.49
CA ILE A 71 -9.24 -4.79 6.81
C ILE A 71 -10.01 -3.61 6.19
N LEU A 72 -10.24 -2.55 6.96
CA LEU A 72 -10.92 -1.35 6.47
C LEU A 72 -10.16 -0.72 5.30
N HIS A 73 -8.82 -0.64 5.39
CA HIS A 73 -7.99 -0.14 4.31
C HIS A 73 -8.15 -0.97 3.03
N HIS A 74 -8.14 -2.30 3.11
CA HIS A 74 -8.37 -3.16 1.94
C HIS A 74 -9.75 -2.94 1.32
N LEU A 75 -10.79 -2.81 2.15
CA LEU A 75 -12.15 -2.50 1.68
C LEU A 75 -12.20 -1.16 0.95
N VAL A 76 -11.54 -0.13 1.47
CA VAL A 76 -11.48 1.19 0.82
C VAL A 76 -10.65 1.14 -0.47
N CYS A 77 -9.54 0.42 -0.50
CA CYS A 77 -8.75 0.22 -1.72
C CYS A 77 -9.56 -0.51 -2.80
N LEU A 78 -10.30 -1.56 -2.43
CA LEU A 78 -11.21 -2.26 -3.35
C LEU A 78 -12.34 -1.35 -3.85
N LEU A 79 -12.90 -0.52 -2.96
CA LEU A 79 -13.88 0.49 -3.33
C LEU A 79 -13.30 1.51 -4.32
N ALA A 80 -12.07 1.98 -4.11
CA ALA A 80 -11.37 2.87 -5.04
C ALA A 80 -11.15 2.21 -6.41
N LEU A 81 -10.76 0.92 -6.42
CA LEU A 81 -10.52 0.13 -7.62
C LEU A 81 -11.77 -0.10 -8.47
N LEU A 82 -12.99 0.03 -7.92
CA LEU A 82 -14.22 -0.02 -8.72
C LEU A 82 -14.24 1.04 -9.82
N ARG A 83 -13.63 2.21 -9.59
CA ARG A 83 -13.62 3.30 -10.57
C ARG A 83 -12.90 2.89 -11.87
N PRO A 84 -11.60 2.52 -11.86
CA PRO A 84 -10.92 2.08 -13.08
C PRO A 84 -11.48 0.76 -13.64
N LEU A 85 -12.11 -0.09 -12.83
CA LEU A 85 -12.81 -1.28 -13.34
C LEU A 85 -14.05 -0.95 -14.19
N MET A 86 -14.78 0.10 -13.82
CA MET A 86 -15.94 0.60 -14.58
C MET A 86 -15.55 1.57 -15.69
N HIS A 87 -14.40 2.24 -15.55
CA HIS A 87 -13.87 3.26 -16.45
C HIS A 87 -12.43 2.91 -16.84
N PRO A 88 -12.21 1.95 -17.75
CA PRO A 88 -10.88 1.47 -18.13
C PRO A 88 -9.94 2.55 -18.67
N GLU A 89 -10.49 3.65 -19.20
CA GLU A 89 -9.74 4.83 -19.64
C GLU A 89 -8.97 5.52 -18.51
N GLU A 90 -9.38 5.32 -17.26
CA GLU A 90 -8.75 5.88 -16.06
C GLU A 90 -7.73 4.93 -15.41
N ALA A 91 -7.48 3.75 -16.00
CA ALA A 91 -6.58 2.75 -15.44
C ALA A 91 -5.15 3.25 -15.22
N PHE A 92 -4.70 4.24 -16.01
CA PHE A 92 -3.38 4.85 -15.84
C PHE A 92 -3.19 5.48 -14.46
N ILE A 93 -4.26 5.95 -13.81
CA ILE A 93 -4.22 6.54 -12.47
C ILE A 93 -3.68 5.52 -11.47
N LEU A 94 -4.02 4.25 -11.66
CA LEU A 94 -3.56 3.19 -10.78
C LEU A 94 -2.05 2.97 -10.88
N SER A 95 -1.45 3.14 -12.06
CA SER A 95 0.00 3.02 -12.22
C SER A 95 0.74 4.05 -11.37
N PHE A 96 0.20 5.26 -11.25
CA PHE A 96 0.71 6.29 -10.34
C PHE A 96 0.43 5.92 -8.87
N ALA A 97 -0.83 5.70 -8.50
CA ALA A 97 -1.21 5.39 -7.12
C ALA A 97 -0.47 4.15 -6.58
N GLY A 98 -0.28 3.13 -7.41
CA GLY A 98 0.41 1.88 -7.07
C GLY A 98 1.91 2.02 -6.77
N LEU A 99 2.53 3.17 -7.06
CA LEU A 99 3.91 3.44 -6.61
C LEU A 99 4.05 3.45 -5.08
N VAL A 100 2.94 3.67 -4.35
CA VAL A 100 2.93 3.57 -2.88
C VAL A 100 3.35 2.18 -2.38
N GLU A 101 3.11 1.13 -3.18
CA GLU A 101 3.44 -0.25 -2.82
C GLU A 101 4.94 -0.55 -2.79
N ILE A 102 5.79 0.39 -3.25
CA ILE A 102 7.24 0.34 -3.03
C ILE A 102 7.54 0.34 -1.52
N ASP A 103 6.86 1.20 -0.74
CA ASP A 103 7.06 1.23 0.72
C ASP A 103 6.56 -0.05 1.39
N THR A 104 5.38 -0.55 0.98
CA THR A 104 4.83 -1.81 1.51
C THR A 104 5.77 -2.98 1.19
N SER A 105 6.37 -2.98 0.00
CA SER A 105 7.40 -3.96 -0.38
C SER A 105 8.62 -3.86 0.52
N LEU A 106 9.17 -2.66 0.74
CA LEU A 106 10.31 -2.44 1.63
C LEU A 106 10.01 -2.84 3.08
N LEU A 107 8.82 -2.52 3.58
CA LEU A 107 8.36 -2.96 4.89
C LEU A 107 8.34 -4.48 5.01
N THR A 108 7.91 -5.17 3.96
CA THR A 108 7.80 -6.64 3.95
C THR A 108 9.18 -7.29 3.85
N ILE A 109 10.07 -6.75 3.01
CA ILE A 109 11.49 -7.13 2.95
C ILE A 109 12.14 -6.94 4.33
N ARG A 110 11.90 -5.81 4.99
CA ARG A 110 12.41 -5.51 6.33
C ARG A 110 11.92 -6.51 7.39
N ARG A 111 10.66 -6.95 7.31
CA ARG A 111 10.08 -7.97 8.22
C ARG A 111 10.70 -9.35 8.02
N LEU A 112 11.00 -9.70 6.77
CA LEU A 112 11.61 -10.98 6.41
C LEU A 112 13.12 -11.02 6.65
N THR A 113 13.79 -9.87 6.68
CA THR A 113 15.24 -9.77 6.89
C THR A 113 15.59 -9.98 8.37
N PRO A 114 16.48 -10.94 8.71
CA PRO A 114 16.98 -11.11 10.08
C PRO A 114 17.69 -9.85 10.60
N ARG A 115 17.47 -9.50 11.87
CA ARG A 115 18.03 -8.26 12.46
C ARG A 115 19.54 -8.26 12.62
N ASP A 116 20.14 -9.45 12.68
CA ASP A 116 21.56 -9.73 12.72
C ASP A 116 22.21 -9.75 11.33
N SER A 117 21.41 -9.67 10.26
CA SER A 117 21.93 -9.59 8.89
C SER A 117 22.61 -8.25 8.63
N TYR A 118 23.73 -8.29 7.88
CA TYR A 118 24.46 -7.10 7.43
C TYR A 118 23.61 -6.17 6.54
N LEU A 119 22.57 -6.70 5.88
CA LEU A 119 21.65 -5.93 5.03
C LEU A 119 20.58 -5.17 5.83
N TYR A 120 20.32 -5.58 7.08
CA TYR A 120 19.21 -5.04 7.87
C TYR A 120 19.29 -3.52 8.07
N PRO A 121 20.45 -2.92 8.40
CA PRO A 121 20.55 -1.47 8.59
C PRO A 121 20.17 -0.69 7.32
N THR A 122 20.65 -1.15 6.16
CA THR A 122 20.35 -0.52 4.87
C THR A 122 18.87 -0.62 4.54
N ILE A 123 18.28 -1.80 4.68
CA ILE A 123 16.84 -2.02 4.41
C ILE A 123 15.97 -1.21 5.38
N ASP A 124 16.34 -1.15 6.66
CA ASP A 124 15.63 -0.34 7.66
C ASP A 124 15.67 1.14 7.29
N GLN A 125 16.83 1.67 6.88
CA GLN A 125 16.97 3.05 6.41
C GLN A 125 16.14 3.32 5.15
N MET A 126 16.19 2.43 4.16
CA MET A 126 15.39 2.55 2.94
C MET A 126 13.90 2.57 3.26
N TYR A 127 13.43 1.70 4.15
CA TYR A 127 12.05 1.68 4.61
C TYR A 127 11.64 2.99 5.30
N HIS A 128 12.46 3.54 6.20
CA HIS A 128 12.11 4.83 6.84
C HIS A 128 12.09 5.99 5.86
N ALA A 129 13.03 6.01 4.91
CA ALA A 129 13.07 7.01 3.86
C ALA A 129 11.83 6.92 2.95
N SER A 130 11.48 5.71 2.49
CA SER A 130 10.27 5.49 1.69
C SER A 130 9.01 5.85 2.45
N ASN A 131 8.98 5.64 3.77
CA ASN A 131 7.78 5.93 4.55
C ASN A 131 7.45 7.43 4.57
N VAL A 132 8.48 8.27 4.69
CA VAL A 132 8.32 9.72 4.63
C VAL A 132 8.06 10.18 3.19
N ILE A 133 8.93 9.78 2.26
CA ILE A 133 8.90 10.30 0.88
C ILE A 133 7.67 9.81 0.13
N ILE A 134 7.39 8.51 0.20
CA ILE A 134 6.31 7.89 -0.57
C ILE A 134 5.00 7.97 0.20
N ARG A 135 4.93 7.48 1.44
CA ARG A 135 3.62 7.39 2.13
C ARG A 135 3.11 8.73 2.62
N ALA A 136 3.95 9.61 3.16
CA ALA A 136 3.49 10.94 3.58
C ALA A 136 3.54 11.96 2.41
N GLY A 137 4.66 12.04 1.71
CA GLY A 137 4.86 13.00 0.62
C GLY A 137 4.06 12.68 -0.62
N TYR A 138 4.42 11.59 -1.30
CA TYR A 138 3.84 11.22 -2.60
C TYR A 138 2.32 10.97 -2.53
N GLU A 139 1.83 10.25 -1.51
CA GLU A 139 0.39 10.00 -1.35
C GLU A 139 -0.42 11.29 -1.16
N THR A 140 0.16 12.30 -0.50
CA THR A 140 -0.45 13.63 -0.40
C THR A 140 -0.49 14.32 -1.75
N CYS A 141 0.60 14.26 -2.53
CA CYS A 141 0.62 14.77 -3.89
C CYS A 141 -0.40 14.06 -4.79
N MET A 142 -0.57 12.74 -4.64
CA MET A 142 -1.60 11.97 -5.36
C MET A 142 -3.00 12.44 -5.02
N THR A 143 -3.26 12.77 -3.74
CA THR A 143 -4.55 13.34 -3.33
C THR A 143 -4.84 14.67 -4.04
N LEU A 144 -3.84 15.55 -4.14
CA LEU A 144 -3.97 16.82 -4.87
C LEU A 144 -4.16 16.58 -6.38
N LEU A 145 -3.44 15.62 -6.95
CA LEU A 145 -3.59 15.24 -8.36
C LEU A 145 -5.00 14.75 -8.66
N LEU A 146 -5.55 13.83 -7.87
CA LEU A 146 -6.91 13.34 -8.05
C LEU A 146 -7.95 14.45 -7.87
N TRP A 147 -7.71 15.38 -6.93
CA TRP A 147 -8.59 16.53 -6.76
C TRP A 147 -8.67 17.39 -8.03
N VAL A 148 -7.54 17.60 -8.71
CA VAL A 148 -7.49 18.32 -9.99
C VAL A 148 -8.12 17.51 -11.12
N LEU A 149 -7.79 16.23 -11.25
CA LEU A 149 -8.30 15.36 -12.32
C LEU A 149 -9.82 15.23 -12.29
N TYR A 150 -10.39 15.12 -11.10
CA TYR A 150 -11.84 14.97 -10.90
C TYR A 150 -12.56 16.30 -10.66
N ALA A 151 -11.91 17.46 -10.87
CA ALA A 151 -12.49 18.77 -10.54
C ALA A 151 -13.79 19.08 -11.29
N ARG A 152 -13.98 18.53 -12.49
CA ARG A 152 -15.18 18.75 -13.34
C ARG A 152 -16.19 17.61 -13.29
N GLU A 153 -15.88 16.55 -12.56
CA GLU A 153 -16.76 15.39 -12.42
C GLU A 153 -17.95 15.66 -11.50
N SER A 154 -18.95 14.76 -11.58
CA SER A 154 -20.13 14.81 -10.74
C SER A 154 -19.78 14.74 -9.25
N MET A 155 -20.66 15.28 -8.39
CA MET A 155 -20.44 15.24 -6.94
C MET A 155 -20.33 13.79 -6.40
N TYR A 156 -21.10 12.86 -6.99
CA TYR A 156 -21.04 11.44 -6.61
C TYR A 156 -19.69 10.81 -6.95
N THR A 157 -19.16 11.07 -8.16
CA THR A 157 -17.84 10.60 -8.57
C THR A 157 -16.74 11.16 -7.66
N LYS A 158 -16.80 12.46 -7.37
CA LYS A 158 -15.85 13.12 -6.45
C LYS A 158 -15.91 12.52 -5.06
N LEU A 159 -17.10 12.32 -4.50
CA LEU A 159 -17.27 11.74 -3.17
C LEU A 159 -16.68 10.33 -3.10
N HIS A 160 -16.90 9.52 -4.14
CA HIS A 160 -16.35 8.17 -4.23
C HIS A 160 -14.82 8.21 -4.33
N VAL A 161 -14.26 8.85 -5.36
CA VAL A 161 -12.83 8.80 -5.65
C VAL A 161 -12.02 9.58 -4.60
N LEU A 162 -12.39 10.83 -4.33
CA LEU A 162 -11.67 11.66 -3.36
C LEU A 162 -11.90 11.17 -1.93
N GLY A 163 -13.10 10.66 -1.61
CA GLY A 163 -13.37 10.07 -0.30
C GLY A 163 -12.46 8.88 0.00
N CYS A 164 -12.32 7.96 -0.97
CA CYS A 164 -11.38 6.84 -0.83
C CYS A 164 -9.94 7.32 -0.73
N GLN A 165 -9.54 8.27 -1.58
CA GLN A 165 -8.18 8.82 -1.60
C GLN A 165 -7.82 9.54 -0.29
N TYR A 166 -8.72 10.33 0.29
CA TYR A 166 -8.49 10.98 1.57
C TYR A 166 -8.28 9.96 2.68
N PHE A 167 -9.08 8.89 2.71
CA PHE A 167 -8.88 7.81 3.66
C PHE A 167 -7.51 7.14 3.47
N ILE A 168 -7.13 6.81 2.23
CA ILE A 168 -5.84 6.17 1.92
C ILE A 168 -4.69 7.09 2.35
N ASN A 169 -4.76 8.39 2.07
CA ASN A 169 -3.74 9.35 2.49
C ASN A 169 -3.65 9.48 4.02
N ILE A 170 -4.79 9.59 4.72
CA ILE A 170 -4.81 9.63 6.20
C ILE A 170 -4.21 8.34 6.78
N PHE A 171 -4.57 7.18 6.23
CA PHE A 171 -3.97 5.90 6.61
C PHE A 171 -2.46 5.89 6.36
N SER A 172 -2.02 6.47 5.25
CA SER A 172 -0.61 6.58 4.89
C SER A 172 0.17 7.47 5.86
N CYS A 173 -0.30 8.69 6.10
CA CYS A 173 0.27 9.59 7.10
C CYS A 173 0.23 8.98 8.52
N GLY A 174 -0.84 8.28 8.88
CA GLY A 174 -1.00 7.64 10.19
C GLY A 174 0.04 6.54 10.45
N ILE A 175 0.26 5.66 9.49
CA ILE A 175 1.31 4.62 9.61
C ILE A 175 2.72 5.25 9.64
N CYS A 176 2.95 6.36 8.93
CA CYS A 176 4.20 7.12 9.03
C CYS A 176 4.39 7.67 10.45
N ALA A 177 3.40 8.37 10.99
CA ALA A 177 3.44 8.88 12.36
C ALA A 177 3.69 7.76 13.39
N LEU A 178 3.03 6.59 13.24
CA LEU A 178 3.23 5.43 14.11
C LEU A 178 4.64 4.82 14.02
N THR A 179 5.26 4.89 12.84
CA THR A 179 6.61 4.36 12.62
C THR A 179 7.65 5.17 13.40
N PHE A 180 7.51 6.50 13.41
CA PHE A 180 8.41 7.39 14.11
C PHE A 180 8.06 7.59 15.60
N SER A 181 6.78 7.50 16.00
CA SER A 181 6.39 7.62 17.41
C SER A 181 6.91 6.48 18.27
N LYS A 182 6.93 5.24 17.75
CA LYS A 182 7.51 4.07 18.45
C LYS A 182 9.02 4.19 18.70
N ARG A 183 9.71 5.06 17.97
CA ARG A 183 11.13 5.37 18.16
C ARG A 183 11.39 6.48 19.15
N ASN A 184 10.39 7.30 19.50
CA ASN A 184 10.59 8.40 20.43
C ASN A 184 10.64 7.88 21.87
N PRO A 185 11.80 7.92 22.56
CA PRO A 185 11.88 7.50 23.96
C PRO A 185 11.00 8.34 24.89
N ALA A 186 10.72 9.61 24.54
CA ALA A 186 9.85 10.49 25.33
C ALA A 186 8.36 10.08 25.31
N LEU A 187 7.94 9.22 24.38
CA LEU A 187 6.57 8.70 24.29
C LEU A 187 6.42 7.27 24.85
N LYS A 188 7.50 6.69 25.41
CA LYS A 188 7.47 5.35 26.04
C LYS A 188 7.12 5.40 27.54
N GLU A 189 7.06 6.58 28.14
CA GLU A 189 6.81 6.78 29.58
C GLU A 189 5.40 7.30 29.91
N VAL A 190 4.42 7.10 29.03
CA VAL A 190 2.99 7.36 29.33
C VAL A 190 2.21 6.05 29.34
#